data_AF-A0A3E1DFM5-F1
#
_entry.id   AF-A0A3E1DFM5-F1
#
_cell.length_a   1.000
_cell.length_b   1.000
_cell.length_c   1.000
_cell.angle_alpha   90.00
_cell.angle_beta   90.00
_cell.angle_gamma   90.00
#
_symmetry.space_group_name_H-M   'P 1'
#
loop_
_entity.id
_entity.type
_entity.pdbx_description
1 polymer ?
#
loop_
_entity_poly.entity_id
_entity_poly.type
_entity_poly.pdbx_seq_one_letter_code
_entity_poly.pdbx_strand_id
1 'polypeptide(L)'
;MATTQENTALIDHHLSMVGKLIVNAANCDLLMYNAFRIISGCEGGIANAIYFSSESFNAKKSFIIRILKVNDDPIEREILERIISATKTANNQRNELSHSLLQVTGEENKLRGLNARRQGQLGTPMTGPFLDGLLKLSCQAHIAALVAYQELCLKRGIPPSINHE
;
A
#
# COMPACT_ATOMS: atom_id res chain seq x y z
N MET A 1 -2.28 28.99 26.76
CA MET A 1 -1.01 28.26 26.45
C MET A 1 -1.20 26.74 26.31
N ALA A 2 -2.42 26.22 26.06
CA ALA A 2 -2.67 24.78 25.85
C ALA A 2 -2.63 24.34 24.36
N THR A 3 -2.65 25.30 23.42
CA THR A 3 -2.77 25.05 21.97
C THR A 3 -1.50 24.55 21.28
N THR A 4 -0.32 24.79 21.84
CA THR A 4 0.94 24.38 21.21
C THR A 4 1.22 22.88 21.40
N GLN A 5 0.86 22.33 22.57
CA GLN A 5 1.17 20.96 22.96
C GLN A 5 0.25 19.93 22.26
N GLU A 6 -1.04 20.26 22.08
CA GLU A 6 -2.01 19.43 21.35
C GLU A 6 -1.72 19.39 19.84
N ASN A 7 -1.26 20.51 19.26
CA ASN A 7 -0.84 20.57 17.86
C ASN A 7 0.41 19.72 17.60
N THR A 8 1.38 19.71 18.52
CA THR A 8 2.56 18.83 18.42
C THR A 8 2.14 17.35 18.45
N ALA A 9 1.24 16.96 19.34
CA ALA A 9 0.77 15.57 19.44
C ALA A 9 0.05 15.10 18.17
N LEU A 10 -0.76 15.95 17.52
CA LEU A 10 -1.45 15.60 16.27
C LEU A 10 -0.48 15.51 15.08
N ILE A 11 0.54 16.37 15.03
CA ILE A 11 1.60 16.30 14.01
C ILE A 11 2.42 15.03 14.18
N ASP A 12 2.84 14.69 15.40
CA ASP A 12 3.57 13.46 15.70
C ASP A 12 2.75 12.21 15.35
N HIS A 13 1.46 12.23 15.69
CA HIS A 13 0.53 11.17 15.32
C HIS A 13 0.40 11.04 13.79
N HIS A 14 0.29 12.16 13.06
CA HIS A 14 0.29 12.15 11.59
C HIS A 14 1.59 11.58 11.00
N LEU A 15 2.76 12.02 11.46
CA LEU A 15 4.05 11.54 10.94
C LEU A 15 4.24 10.04 11.22
N SER A 16 3.89 9.58 12.43
CA SER A 16 3.87 8.16 12.79
C SER A 16 2.94 7.37 11.84
N MET A 17 1.79 7.95 11.53
CA MET A 17 0.80 7.36 10.63
C MET A 17 1.30 7.27 9.18
N VAL A 18 1.93 8.32 8.65
CA VAL A 18 2.59 8.28 7.33
C VAL A 18 3.60 7.14 7.29
N GLY A 19 4.46 7.03 8.30
CA GLY A 19 5.45 5.94 8.38
C GLY A 19 4.81 4.56 8.30
N LYS A 20 3.76 4.29 9.09
CA LYS A 20 3.07 2.99 9.09
C LYS A 20 2.38 2.68 7.75
N LEU A 21 1.73 3.66 7.13
CA LEU A 21 1.08 3.48 5.84
C LEU A 21 2.08 3.21 4.71
N ILE A 22 3.24 3.87 4.75
CA ILE A 22 4.35 3.61 3.81
C ILE A 22 4.85 2.17 3.98
N VAL A 23 5.11 1.73 5.21
CA VAL A 23 5.57 0.36 5.49
C VAL A 23 4.57 -0.69 5.00
N ASN A 24 3.27 -0.52 5.30
CA ASN A 24 2.25 -1.44 4.83
C ASN A 24 2.15 -1.48 3.29
N ALA A 25 2.22 -0.33 2.62
CA ALA A 25 2.21 -0.27 1.16
C ALA A 25 3.44 -0.95 0.54
N ALA A 26 4.63 -0.75 1.14
CA ALA A 26 5.86 -1.40 0.72
C ALA A 26 5.80 -2.92 0.91
N ASN A 27 5.29 -3.40 2.06
CA ASN A 27 5.10 -4.83 2.32
C ASN A 27 4.12 -5.46 1.33
N CYS A 28 3.01 -4.80 1.00
CA CYS A 28 2.10 -5.29 -0.03
C CYS A 28 2.76 -5.36 -1.42
N ASP A 29 3.55 -4.34 -1.81
CA ASP A 29 4.27 -4.37 -3.09
C ASP A 29 5.32 -5.49 -3.12
N LEU A 30 5.97 -5.76 -1.99
CA LEU A 30 6.91 -6.87 -1.84
C LEU A 30 6.22 -8.24 -1.94
N LEU A 31 5.03 -8.40 -1.36
CA LEU A 31 4.22 -9.61 -1.52
C LEU A 31 3.77 -9.80 -2.98
N MET A 32 3.40 -8.71 -3.65
CA MET A 32 3.05 -8.73 -5.08
C MET A 32 4.27 -9.07 -5.96
N TYR A 33 5.47 -8.57 -5.64
CA TYR A 33 6.72 -8.97 -6.28
C TYR A 33 7.03 -10.47 -6.08
N ASN A 34 6.93 -10.97 -4.85
CA ASN A 34 7.19 -12.38 -4.58
C ASN A 34 6.17 -13.28 -5.29
N ALA A 35 4.90 -12.87 -5.35
CA ALA A 35 3.88 -13.57 -6.13
C ALA A 35 4.22 -13.55 -7.63
N PHE A 36 4.64 -12.41 -8.17
CA PHE A 36 5.13 -12.28 -9.55
C PHE A 36 6.31 -13.22 -9.84
N ARG A 37 7.29 -13.29 -8.93
CA ARG A 37 8.44 -14.20 -9.06
C ARG A 37 8.00 -15.67 -9.14
N ILE A 38 7.07 -16.08 -8.28
CA ILE A 38 6.52 -17.45 -8.27
C ILE A 38 5.83 -17.77 -9.61
N ILE A 39 4.94 -16.90 -10.09
CA ILE A 39 4.14 -17.19 -11.29
C ILE A 39 4.93 -17.06 -12.60
N SER A 40 5.98 -16.23 -12.62
CA SER A 40 6.84 -16.05 -13.80
C SER A 40 7.87 -17.16 -13.95
N GLY A 41 8.26 -17.80 -12.85
CA GLY A 41 9.34 -18.79 -12.84
C GLY A 41 10.72 -18.20 -13.15
N CYS A 42 10.84 -16.86 -13.16
CA CYS A 42 12.12 -16.19 -13.41
C CYS A 42 13.06 -16.34 -12.21
N GLU A 43 14.36 -16.38 -12.49
CA GLU A 43 15.40 -16.22 -11.47
C GLU A 43 15.23 -14.88 -10.75
N GLY A 44 15.60 -14.81 -9.47
CA GLY A 44 15.40 -13.64 -8.61
C GLY A 44 15.90 -12.34 -9.22
N GLY A 45 17.13 -12.30 -9.76
CA GLY A 45 17.69 -11.09 -10.37
C GLY A 45 16.92 -10.60 -11.60
N ILE A 46 16.44 -11.53 -12.43
CA ILE A 46 15.63 -11.20 -13.63
C ILE A 46 14.24 -10.72 -13.20
N ALA A 47 13.62 -11.40 -12.24
CA ALA A 47 12.32 -11.01 -11.71
C ALA A 47 12.37 -9.60 -11.08
N ASN A 48 13.42 -9.31 -10.30
CA ASN A 48 13.65 -8.02 -9.67
C ASN A 48 13.76 -6.93 -10.76
N ALA A 49 14.65 -7.13 -11.74
CA ALA A 49 14.85 -6.19 -12.84
C ALA A 49 13.55 -5.89 -13.61
N ILE A 50 12.75 -6.92 -13.92
CA ILE A 50 11.48 -6.74 -14.63
C ILE A 50 10.48 -5.97 -13.75
N TYR A 51 10.26 -6.42 -12.52
CA TYR A 51 9.22 -5.89 -11.66
C TYR A 51 9.50 -4.44 -11.23
N PHE A 52 10.74 -4.16 -10.84
CA PHE A 52 11.14 -2.85 -10.32
C PHE A 52 11.62 -1.88 -11.39
N SER A 53 11.82 -2.31 -12.65
CA SER A 53 11.97 -1.36 -13.78
C SER A 53 10.73 -0.49 -14.00
N SER A 54 9.58 -0.91 -13.50
CA SER A 54 8.31 -0.17 -13.59
C SER A 54 7.94 0.45 -12.25
N GLU A 55 7.96 1.78 -12.19
CA GLU A 55 7.61 2.51 -10.96
C GLU A 55 6.11 2.53 -10.67
N SER A 56 5.27 2.35 -11.70
CA SER A 56 3.81 2.45 -11.54
C SER A 56 3.15 1.13 -11.16
N PHE A 57 2.25 1.17 -10.18
CA PHE A 57 1.41 0.03 -9.79
C PHE A 57 0.63 -0.56 -10.99
N ASN A 58 0.13 0.30 -11.88
CA ASN A 58 -0.64 -0.15 -13.04
C ASN A 58 0.22 -0.97 -14.01
N ALA A 59 1.48 -0.58 -14.25
CA ALA A 59 2.39 -1.36 -15.07
C ALA A 59 2.70 -2.73 -14.44
N LYS A 60 3.03 -2.75 -13.14
CA LYS A 60 3.25 -3.99 -12.36
C LYS A 60 2.06 -4.94 -12.44
N LYS A 61 0.84 -4.41 -12.23
CA LYS A 61 -0.42 -5.14 -12.37
C LYS A 61 -0.58 -5.73 -13.79
N SER A 62 -0.29 -4.94 -14.82
CA SER A 62 -0.42 -5.41 -16.22
C SER A 62 0.52 -6.57 -16.54
N PHE A 63 1.74 -6.61 -16.01
CA PHE A 63 2.64 -7.75 -16.18
C PHE A 63 2.07 -9.03 -15.57
N ILE A 64 1.63 -8.96 -14.31
CA ILE A 64 1.05 -10.10 -13.61
C ILE A 64 -0.18 -10.65 -14.36
N ILE A 65 -1.09 -9.77 -14.78
CA ILE A 65 -2.28 -10.18 -15.54
C ILE A 65 -1.91 -10.85 -16.86
N ARG A 66 -0.85 -10.40 -17.54
CA ARG A 66 -0.40 -11.04 -18.78
C ARG A 66 0.14 -12.44 -18.53
N ILE A 67 0.92 -12.66 -17.46
CA ILE A 67 1.41 -13.98 -17.09
C ILE A 67 0.24 -14.92 -16.74
N LEU A 68 -0.74 -14.44 -15.97
CA LEU A 68 -1.93 -15.23 -15.61
C LEU A 68 -2.80 -15.62 -16.81
N LYS A 69 -2.77 -14.85 -17.90
CA LYS A 69 -3.45 -15.21 -19.15
C LYS A 69 -2.74 -16.35 -19.89
N VAL A 70 -1.42 -16.47 -19.72
CA VAL A 70 -0.62 -17.53 -20.35
C VAL A 70 -0.68 -18.82 -19.52
N ASN A 71 -0.62 -18.72 -18.19
CA ASN A 71 -0.68 -19.88 -17.30
C ASN A 71 -2.07 -20.55 -17.29
N ASP A 72 -3.13 -19.78 -17.55
CA ASP A 72 -4.53 -20.19 -17.58
C ASP A 72 -5.03 -21.01 -16.36
N ASP A 73 -4.46 -20.75 -15.18
CA ASP A 73 -4.94 -21.32 -13.91
C ASP A 73 -5.95 -20.36 -13.24
N PRO A 74 -7.26 -20.75 -13.15
CA PRO A 74 -8.29 -19.88 -12.59
C PRO A 74 -8.13 -19.65 -11.09
N ILE A 75 -7.57 -20.60 -10.35
CA ILE A 75 -7.36 -20.48 -8.90
C ILE A 75 -6.22 -19.50 -8.63
N GLU A 76 -5.11 -19.59 -9.37
CA GLU A 76 -4.03 -18.61 -9.25
C GLU A 76 -4.48 -17.22 -9.64
N ARG A 77 -5.33 -17.12 -10.66
CA ARG A 77 -5.90 -15.84 -11.08
C ARG A 77 -6.66 -15.19 -9.92
N GLU A 78 -7.53 -15.93 -9.25
CA GLU A 78 -8.29 -15.42 -8.10
C GLU A 78 -7.38 -14.99 -6.94
N ILE A 79 -6.39 -15.83 -6.60
CA ILE A 79 -5.43 -15.53 -5.52
C ILE A 79 -4.62 -14.25 -5.84
N LEU A 80 -4.10 -14.13 -7.06
CA LEU A 80 -3.31 -12.96 -7.49
C LEU A 80 -4.17 -11.71 -7.60
N GLU A 81 -5.43 -11.81 -8.03
CA GLU A 81 -6.37 -10.69 -8.03
C GLU A 81 -6.62 -10.14 -6.62
N ARG A 82 -6.71 -11.02 -5.61
CA ARG A 82 -6.76 -10.61 -4.20
C ARG A 82 -5.50 -9.87 -3.77
N ILE A 83 -4.31 -10.37 -4.11
CA ILE A 83 -3.03 -9.71 -3.80
C ILE A 83 -2.97 -8.32 -4.46
N ILE A 84 -3.35 -8.21 -5.74
CA ILE A 84 -3.39 -6.95 -6.49
C ILE A 84 -4.38 -5.96 -5.82
N SER A 85 -5.58 -6.43 -5.47
CA SER A 85 -6.62 -5.60 -4.85
C SER A 85 -6.19 -5.06 -3.48
N ALA A 86 -5.60 -5.93 -2.64
CA ALA A 86 -5.05 -5.57 -1.35
C ALA A 86 -3.89 -4.56 -1.50
N THR A 87 -2.97 -4.79 -2.43
CA THR A 87 -1.85 -3.89 -2.71
C THR A 87 -2.33 -2.52 -3.20
N LYS A 88 -3.35 -2.49 -4.06
CA LYS A 88 -3.99 -1.23 -4.47
C LYS A 88 -4.60 -0.49 -3.29
N THR A 89 -5.27 -1.20 -2.40
CA THR A 89 -5.91 -0.62 -1.20
C THR A 89 -4.87 0.02 -0.29
N ALA A 90 -3.77 -0.68 0.02
CA ALA A 90 -2.69 -0.15 0.84
C ALA A 90 -2.03 1.10 0.21
N ASN A 91 -1.76 1.07 -1.10
CA ASN A 91 -1.22 2.23 -1.84
C ASN A 91 -2.18 3.42 -1.83
N ASN A 92 -3.49 3.19 -1.95
CA ASN A 92 -4.49 4.25 -1.89
C ASN A 92 -4.50 4.93 -0.51
N GLN A 93 -4.47 4.15 0.59
CA GLN A 93 -4.42 4.73 1.94
C GLN A 93 -3.15 5.57 2.14
N ARG A 94 -1.99 5.07 1.66
CA ARG A 94 -0.73 5.81 1.69
C ARG A 94 -0.83 7.13 0.91
N ASN A 95 -1.39 7.09 -0.30
CA ASN A 95 -1.49 8.28 -1.17
C ASN A 95 -2.45 9.33 -0.62
N GLU A 96 -3.54 8.92 0.03
CA GLU A 96 -4.49 9.82 0.70
C GLU A 96 -3.76 10.69 1.74
N LEU A 97 -2.82 10.11 2.48
CA LEU A 97 -2.05 10.81 3.50
C LEU A 97 -0.84 11.56 2.93
N SER A 98 -0.10 10.93 2.00
CA SER A 98 1.19 11.46 1.49
C SER A 98 1.04 12.70 0.60
N HIS A 99 -0.15 12.93 0.02
CA HIS A 99 -0.43 14.11 -0.80
C HIS A 99 -1.16 15.22 -0.06
N SER A 100 -1.46 15.02 1.23
CA SER A 100 -2.12 16.03 2.05
C SER A 100 -1.08 16.99 2.61
N LEU A 101 -0.98 18.20 2.04
CA LEU A 101 -0.17 19.27 2.62
C LEU A 101 -0.85 19.76 3.90
N LEU A 102 -0.22 19.60 5.07
CA LEU A 102 -0.84 19.99 6.35
C LEU A 102 -0.84 21.52 6.50
N GLN A 103 -2.02 22.13 6.57
CA GLN A 103 -2.18 23.47 7.14
C GLN A 103 -2.64 23.34 8.60
N VAL A 104 -1.82 23.88 9.52
CA VAL A 104 -2.21 24.10 10.92
C VAL A 104 -3.07 25.36 10.95
N THR A 105 -4.39 25.22 11.07
CA THR A 105 -5.27 26.39 11.28
C THR A 105 -5.44 26.62 12.79
N GLY A 106 -5.20 27.85 13.25
CA GLY A 106 -5.25 28.22 14.67
C GLY A 106 -6.64 28.23 15.32
N GLU A 107 -7.69 27.92 14.56
CA GLU A 107 -9.07 27.80 15.05
C GLU A 107 -9.53 26.35 14.87
N GLU A 108 -9.82 25.70 16.01
CA GLU A 108 -10.17 24.29 16.18
C GLU A 108 -9.01 23.32 15.85
N ASN A 109 -8.67 22.41 16.78
CA ASN A 109 -7.66 21.34 16.65
C ASN A 109 -7.79 20.47 15.38
N LYS A 110 -7.49 21.03 14.20
CA LYS A 110 -7.74 20.44 12.89
C LYS A 110 -6.56 20.77 11.98
N LEU A 111 -5.85 19.74 11.53
CA LEU A 111 -4.95 19.86 10.39
C LEU A 111 -5.79 19.75 9.12
N ARG A 112 -5.71 20.72 8.23
CA ARG A 112 -6.42 20.68 6.94
C ARG A 112 -5.46 20.28 5.85
N GLY A 113 -5.80 19.23 5.10
CA GLY A 113 -5.04 18.86 3.90
C GLY A 113 -5.25 19.92 2.81
N LEU A 114 -4.18 20.44 2.24
CA LEU A 114 -4.20 21.19 0.99
C LEU A 114 -4.01 20.19 -0.15
N ASN A 115 -4.92 20.21 -1.11
CA ASN A 115 -4.75 19.48 -2.35
C ASN A 115 -3.91 20.33 -3.31
N ALA A 116 -2.63 19.98 -3.51
CA ALA A 116 -1.73 20.72 -4.39
C ALA A 116 -2.24 20.84 -5.84
N ARG A 117 -3.08 19.89 -6.29
CA ARG A 117 -3.69 19.91 -7.64
C ARG A 117 -4.95 20.78 -7.74
N ARG A 118 -5.49 21.24 -6.62
CA ARG A 118 -6.72 22.05 -6.54
C ARG A 118 -6.53 23.17 -5.52
N GLN A 119 -5.64 24.11 -5.84
CA GLN A 119 -5.44 25.33 -5.06
C GLN A 119 -6.80 25.97 -4.76
N GLY A 120 -7.13 26.13 -3.47
CA GLY A 120 -8.38 26.76 -3.02
C GLY A 120 -9.46 25.82 -2.48
N GLN A 121 -9.35 24.50 -2.65
CA GLN A 121 -10.24 23.56 -1.96
C GLN A 121 -9.60 23.09 -0.64
N LEU A 122 -10.27 23.39 0.47
CA LEU A 122 -9.99 22.79 1.76
C LEU A 122 -10.17 21.27 1.64
N GLY A 123 -9.10 20.51 1.82
CA GLY A 123 -9.18 19.06 1.90
C GLY A 123 -9.91 18.61 3.18
N THR A 124 -10.23 17.33 3.23
CA THR A 124 -10.89 16.69 4.37
C THR A 124 -10.11 16.98 5.67
N PRO A 125 -10.79 17.32 6.78
CA PRO A 125 -10.11 17.53 8.06
C PRO A 125 -9.42 16.24 8.52
N MET A 126 -8.12 16.34 8.81
CA MET A 126 -7.34 15.24 9.38
C MET A 126 -7.57 15.19 10.88
N THR A 127 -8.37 14.23 11.32
CA THR A 127 -8.64 13.96 12.74
C THR A 127 -8.00 12.64 13.16
N GLY A 128 -7.75 12.42 14.46
CA GLY A 128 -7.28 11.14 14.97
C GLY A 128 -8.11 9.94 14.47
N PRO A 129 -9.45 9.94 14.61
CA PRO A 129 -10.31 8.87 14.11
C PRO A 129 -10.20 8.61 12.59
N PHE A 130 -9.99 9.65 11.80
CA PHE A 130 -9.76 9.50 10.36
C PHE A 130 -8.44 8.78 10.10
N LEU A 131 -7.36 9.19 10.76
CA LEU A 131 -6.03 8.58 10.64
C LEU A 131 -6.05 7.11 11.10
N ASP A 132 -6.73 6.81 12.20
CA ASP A 132 -6.93 5.43 12.69
C ASP A 132 -7.72 4.58 11.69
N GLY A 133 -8.73 5.17 11.03
CA GLY A 133 -9.49 4.53 9.96
C GLY A 133 -8.61 4.13 8.77
N LEU A 134 -7.73 5.04 8.31
CA LEU A 134 -6.76 4.75 7.25
C LEU A 134 -5.79 3.63 7.68
N LEU A 135 -5.29 3.67 8.92
CA LEU A 135 -4.39 2.64 9.44
C LEU A 135 -5.06 1.27 9.40
N LYS A 136 -6.28 1.20 9.92
CA LYS A 136 -7.05 -0.04 10.03
C LYS A 136 -7.24 -0.69 8.66
N LEU A 137 -7.67 0.08 7.66
CA LEU A 137 -7.85 -0.40 6.29
C LEU A 137 -6.52 -0.84 5.66
N SER A 138 -5.43 -0.11 5.91
CA SER A 138 -4.10 -0.46 5.44
C SER A 138 -3.58 -1.76 6.06
N CYS A 139 -3.76 -1.95 7.37
CA CYS A 139 -3.39 -3.18 8.06
C CYS A 139 -4.21 -4.39 7.58
N GLN A 140 -5.52 -4.21 7.39
CA GLN A 140 -6.39 -5.25 6.84
C GLN A 140 -5.97 -5.66 5.42
N ALA A 141 -5.62 -4.68 4.58
CA ALA A 141 -5.10 -4.93 3.25
C ALA A 141 -3.77 -5.71 3.29
N HIS A 142 -2.83 -5.32 4.15
CA HIS A 142 -1.57 -6.04 4.34
C HIS A 142 -1.80 -7.50 4.75
N ILE A 143 -2.64 -7.75 5.76
CA ILE A 143 -2.97 -9.11 6.21
C ILE A 143 -3.62 -9.92 5.07
N ALA A 144 -4.54 -9.32 4.32
CA ALA A 144 -5.20 -9.98 3.20
C ALA A 144 -4.22 -10.36 2.07
N ALA A 145 -3.25 -9.48 1.76
CA ALA A 145 -2.19 -9.76 0.80
C ALA A 145 -1.29 -10.92 1.28
N LEU A 146 -0.92 -10.92 2.57
CA LEU A 146 -0.07 -11.96 3.16
C LEU A 146 -0.75 -13.32 3.12
N VAL A 147 -2.02 -13.40 3.51
CA VAL A 147 -2.80 -14.64 3.48
C VAL A 147 -2.93 -15.16 2.05
N ALA A 148 -3.26 -14.30 1.08
CA ALA A 148 -3.33 -14.70 -0.32
C ALA A 148 -1.96 -15.17 -0.87
N TYR A 149 -0.87 -14.53 -0.46
CA TYR A 149 0.48 -14.98 -0.82
C TYR A 149 0.80 -16.38 -0.25
N GLN A 150 0.42 -16.63 1.00
CA GLN A 150 0.59 -17.95 1.62
C GLN A 150 -0.24 -19.02 0.89
N GLU A 151 -1.47 -18.70 0.48
CA GLU A 151 -2.30 -19.58 -0.35
C GLU A 151 -1.63 -19.92 -1.70
N LEU A 152 -1.02 -18.91 -2.36
CA LEU A 152 -0.26 -19.12 -3.60
C LEU A 152 0.94 -20.07 -3.38
N CYS A 153 1.70 -19.84 -2.32
CA CYS A 153 2.86 -20.65 -1.97
C CYS A 153 2.46 -22.11 -1.72
N LEU A 154 1.39 -22.31 -0.94
CA LEU A 154 0.84 -23.64 -0.65
C LEU A 154 0.42 -24.37 -1.93
N LYS A 155 -0.31 -23.68 -2.84
CA LYS A 155 -0.74 -24.24 -4.12
C LYS A 155 0.44 -24.67 -5.00
N ARG A 156 1.55 -23.92 -4.97
CA ARG A 156 2.77 -24.23 -5.72
C ARG A 156 3.72 -25.19 -5.00
N GLY A 157 3.38 -25.63 -3.79
CA GLY A 157 4.25 -26.51 -2.98
C GLY A 157 5.54 -25.85 -2.51
N ILE A 158 5.55 -24.51 -2.40
CA ILE A 158 6.71 -23.70 -2.01
C ILE A 158 6.52 -23.21 -0.56
N PRO A 159 7.54 -23.24 0.30
CA PRO A 159 7.43 -22.62 1.62
C PRO A 159 7.25 -21.10 1.51
N PRO A 160 6.30 -20.49 2.24
CA PRO A 160 6.11 -19.05 2.21
C PRO A 160 7.34 -18.35 2.79
N SER A 161 8.10 -17.71 1.91
CA SER A 161 9.27 -16.90 2.24
C SER A 161 9.12 -15.55 1.56
N ILE A 162 9.44 -14.47 2.28
CA ILE A 162 9.50 -13.13 1.70
C ILE A 162 10.99 -12.86 1.49
N ASN A 163 11.43 -12.92 0.23
CA ASN A 163 12.82 -12.62 -0.08
C ASN A 163 12.96 -11.12 -0.41
N HIS A 164 14.05 -10.53 0.07
CA HIS A 164 14.44 -9.14 -0.19
C HIS A 164 15.50 -9.00 -1.31
N GLU A 165 15.83 -10.11 -1.97
CA GLU A 165 16.79 -10.20 -3.06
C GLU A 165 16.27 -9.59 -4.38
#